data_AF-A0A2M8AVP4-F1
#
_entry.id   AF-A0A2M8AVP4-F1
#
_cell.length_a   1.000
_cell.length_b   1.000
_cell.length_c   1.000
_cell.angle_alpha   90.00
_cell.angle_beta   90.00
_cell.angle_gamma   90.00
#
_symmetry.space_group_name_H-M   'P 1'
#
loop_
_entity.id
_entity.type
_entity.pdbx_description
1 polymer ?
#
loop_
_entity_poly.entity_id
_entity_poly.type
_entity_poly.pdbx_seq_one_letter_code
_entity_poly.pdbx_strand_id
1 'polypeptide(L)'
;MAKIKVKGTEISVITLNNNDYISLTDMLKAKDGDFFISDWLRNRNTIEFLGIWERIYNHNFNYGEFAIIKSQAGLNSYKLSVKEWTEKTNAIGLKATAGRYGGTYAHKDIAFEFGMWISAEFKIYLIKEFQRLKDEEHKLLGWDIRRNLTKI
;
A
#
# COMPACT_ATOMS: atom_id res chain seq x y z
N MET A 1 12.20 9.79 -3.06
CA MET A 1 11.12 8.79 -3.23
C MET A 1 11.36 8.11 -4.56
N ALA A 2 11.34 6.78 -4.58
CA ALA A 2 11.42 6.04 -5.84
C ALA A 2 10.07 6.16 -6.57
N LYS A 3 10.08 5.97 -7.88
CA LYS A 3 8.87 5.89 -8.69
C LYS A 3 8.92 4.68 -9.59
N ILE A 4 7.78 4.05 -9.79
CA ILE A 4 7.58 2.98 -10.77
C ILE A 4 6.53 3.41 -11.78
N LYS A 5 6.63 2.93 -13.03
CA LYS A 5 5.70 3.30 -14.10
C LYS A 5 4.84 2.10 -14.48
N VAL A 6 3.61 2.07 -14.00
CA VAL A 6 2.68 0.94 -14.20
C VAL A 6 1.62 1.37 -15.20
N LYS A 7 1.56 0.69 -16.36
CA LYS A 7 0.64 1.01 -17.46
C LYS A 7 0.59 2.51 -17.85
N GLY A 8 1.75 3.18 -17.81
CA GLY A 8 1.84 4.61 -18.13
C GLY A 8 1.64 5.55 -16.94
N THR A 9 1.16 5.06 -15.80
CA THR A 9 0.97 5.83 -14.57
C THR A 9 2.22 5.81 -13.70
N GLU A 10 2.72 6.98 -13.30
CA GLU A 10 3.78 7.07 -12.29
C GLU A 10 3.21 6.84 -10.89
N ILE A 11 3.81 5.91 -10.15
CA ILE A 11 3.40 5.55 -8.79
C ILE A 11 4.58 5.72 -7.85
N SER A 12 4.37 6.51 -6.81
CA SER A 12 5.39 6.79 -5.81
C SER A 12 5.58 5.60 -4.87
N VAL A 13 6.84 5.27 -4.58
CA VAL A 13 7.25 4.27 -3.59
C VAL A 13 8.14 4.94 -2.55
N ILE A 14 7.81 4.70 -1.29
CA ILE A 14 8.56 5.20 -0.13
C ILE A 14 8.98 4.03 0.75
N THR A 15 10.16 4.11 1.32
CA THR A 15 10.63 3.12 2.29
C THR A 15 10.62 3.75 3.67
N LEU A 16 9.95 3.10 4.62
CA LEU A 16 9.93 3.51 6.02
C LEU A 16 10.23 2.29 6.88
N ASN A 17 11.23 2.38 7.77
CA ASN A 17 11.62 1.31 8.68
C ASN A 17 11.81 -0.04 7.95
N ASN A 18 12.58 -0.02 6.86
CA ASN A 18 12.85 -1.17 5.98
C ASN A 18 11.62 -1.80 5.30
N ASN A 19 10.47 -1.12 5.32
CA ASN A 19 9.26 -1.57 4.64
C ASN A 19 8.90 -0.61 3.52
N ASP A 20 8.55 -1.16 2.36
CA ASP A 20 8.13 -0.38 1.21
C ASP A 20 6.63 -0.12 1.23
N TYR A 21 6.27 1.13 0.98
CA TYR A 21 4.90 1.59 0.85
C TYR A 21 4.70 2.21 -0.53
N ILE A 22 3.57 1.89 -1.14
CA ILE A 22 3.21 2.29 -2.51
C ILE A 22 2.00 3.21 -2.44
N SER A 23 2.02 4.29 -3.21
CA SER A 23 0.96 5.30 -3.26
C SER A 23 -0.32 4.74 -3.90
N LEU A 24 -1.34 4.50 -3.08
CA LEU A 24 -2.68 4.10 -3.56
C LEU A 24 -3.35 5.26 -4.31
N THR A 25 -3.06 6.50 -3.91
CA THR A 25 -3.58 7.70 -4.59
C THR A 25 -3.03 7.80 -6.00
N ASP A 26 -1.77 7.46 -6.24
CA ASP A 26 -1.22 7.41 -7.60
C ASP A 26 -1.80 6.23 -8.39
N MET A 27 -1.97 5.07 -7.76
CA MET A 27 -2.59 3.91 -8.41
C MET A 27 -4.01 4.19 -8.91
N LEU A 28 -4.81 4.97 -8.17
CA LEU A 28 -6.16 5.35 -8.60
C LEU A 28 -6.19 6.15 -9.90
N LYS A 29 -5.12 6.89 -10.23
CA LYS A 29 -5.02 7.64 -11.49
C LYS A 29 -4.98 6.73 -12.73
N ALA A 30 -4.76 5.43 -12.55
CA ALA A 30 -4.80 4.44 -13.63
C ALA A 30 -6.21 3.94 -13.94
N LYS A 31 -7.22 4.38 -13.18
CA LYS A 31 -8.61 3.96 -13.33
C LYS A 31 -9.44 5.12 -13.87
N ASP A 32 -10.23 4.85 -14.91
CA ASP A 32 -11.16 5.83 -15.46
C ASP A 32 -12.41 5.94 -14.58
N GLY A 33 -12.71 7.14 -14.07
CA GLY A 33 -13.90 7.45 -13.26
C GLY A 33 -13.61 7.91 -11.83
N ASP A 34 -14.66 8.30 -11.12
CA ASP A 34 -14.58 8.80 -9.74
C ASP A 34 -14.50 7.65 -8.74
N PHE A 35 -13.31 7.10 -8.55
CA PHE A 35 -13.04 6.05 -7.58
C PHE A 35 -12.31 6.57 -6.35
N PHE A 36 -12.77 6.13 -5.18
CA PHE A 36 -12.17 6.50 -3.91
C PHE A 36 -11.64 5.27 -3.18
N ILE A 37 -10.59 5.46 -2.38
CA ILE A 37 -10.05 4.38 -1.53
C ILE A 37 -11.12 3.89 -0.53
N SER A 38 -12.05 4.76 -0.14
CA SER A 38 -13.20 4.37 0.69
C SER A 38 -14.11 3.34 0.01
N ASP A 39 -14.21 3.32 -1.32
CA ASP A 39 -14.99 2.31 -2.04
C ASP A 39 -14.38 0.92 -1.90
N TRP A 40 -13.05 0.85 -1.87
CA TRP A 40 -12.32 -0.37 -1.60
C TRP A 40 -12.45 -0.81 -0.13
N LEU A 41 -12.33 0.14 0.81
CA LEU A 41 -12.49 -0.13 2.25
C LEU A 41 -13.92 -0.53 2.66
N ARG A 42 -14.93 -0.24 1.85
CA ARG A 42 -16.29 -0.74 2.10
C ARG A 42 -16.42 -2.25 1.89
N ASN A 43 -15.54 -2.86 1.09
CA ASN A 43 -15.62 -4.29 0.79
C ASN A 43 -15.23 -5.13 2.02
N ARG A 44 -16.10 -6.06 2.41
CA ARG A 44 -15.88 -6.93 3.58
C ARG A 44 -14.64 -7.81 3.44
N ASN A 45 -14.37 -8.34 2.24
CA ASN A 45 -13.18 -9.16 1.99
C ASN A 45 -11.91 -8.32 2.08
N THR A 46 -11.95 -7.05 1.65
CA THR A 46 -10.85 -6.10 1.84
C THR A 46 -10.56 -5.88 3.32
N ILE A 47 -11.60 -5.57 4.12
CA ILE A 47 -11.42 -5.34 5.56
C ILE A 47 -10.90 -6.60 6.25
N GLU A 48 -11.37 -7.78 5.87
CA GLU A 48 -10.88 -9.05 6.39
C GLU A 48 -9.41 -9.28 6.05
N PHE A 49 -9.02 -9.07 4.79
CA PHE A 49 -7.63 -9.15 4.35
C PHE A 49 -6.72 -8.18 5.12
N LEU A 50 -7.12 -6.90 5.24
CA LEU A 50 -6.38 -5.90 6.00
C LEU A 50 -6.23 -6.31 7.47
N GLY A 51 -7.31 -6.77 8.09
CA GLY A 51 -7.27 -7.27 9.47
C GLY A 51 -6.30 -8.45 9.64
N ILE A 52 -6.31 -9.41 8.72
CA ILE A 52 -5.37 -10.55 8.76
C ILE A 52 -3.93 -10.08 8.62
N TRP A 53 -3.64 -9.17 7.68
CA TRP A 53 -2.30 -8.62 7.50
C TRP A 53 -1.82 -7.91 8.77
N GLU A 54 -2.66 -7.04 9.36
CA GLU A 54 -2.33 -6.35 10.61
C GLU A 54 -2.09 -7.33 11.76
N ARG A 55 -2.87 -8.40 11.89
CA ARG A 55 -2.65 -9.43 12.92
C ARG A 55 -1.29 -10.10 12.83
N ILE A 56 -0.77 -10.28 11.63
CA ILE A 56 0.51 -10.96 11.40
C ILE A 56 1.68 -10.01 11.70
N TYR A 57 1.56 -8.73 11.34
CA TYR A 57 2.68 -7.79 11.32
C TYR A 57 2.62 -6.66 12.36
N ASN A 58 1.49 -6.48 13.05
CA ASN A 58 1.25 -5.37 13.97
C ASN A 58 0.82 -5.84 15.37
N HIS A 59 1.77 -5.84 16.30
CA HIS A 59 1.55 -6.23 17.69
C HIS A 59 0.57 -5.30 18.45
N ASN A 60 0.41 -4.05 17.99
CA ASN A 60 -0.43 -3.05 18.65
C ASN A 60 -1.83 -2.92 18.02
N PHE A 61 -2.19 -3.84 17.13
CA PHE A 61 -3.47 -3.81 16.41
C PHE A 61 -4.67 -3.93 17.37
N ASN A 62 -5.64 -3.03 17.24
CA ASN A 62 -6.84 -3.02 18.06
C ASN A 62 -7.93 -3.91 17.44
N TYR A 63 -7.98 -5.15 17.92
CA TYR A 63 -8.93 -6.19 17.49
C TYR A 63 -10.40 -5.85 17.78
N GLY A 64 -10.68 -5.11 18.86
CA GLY A 64 -12.05 -4.76 19.25
C GLY A 64 -12.67 -3.81 18.24
N GLU A 65 -11.97 -2.72 17.91
CA GLU A 65 -12.40 -1.77 16.88
C GLU A 65 -12.44 -2.41 15.49
N PHE A 66 -11.48 -3.28 15.18
CA PHE A 66 -11.52 -4.06 13.94
C PHE A 66 -12.79 -4.90 13.82
N ALA A 67 -13.22 -5.59 14.87
CA ALA A 67 -14.43 -6.41 14.84
C ALA A 67 -15.69 -5.56 14.59
N ILE A 68 -15.76 -4.37 15.20
CA ILE A 68 -16.84 -3.39 14.96
C ILE A 68 -16.86 -2.96 13.49
N ILE A 69 -15.72 -2.53 12.96
CA ILE A 69 -15.58 -2.11 11.55
C ILE A 69 -15.96 -3.26 10.60
N LYS A 70 -15.43 -4.47 10.83
CA LYS A 70 -15.75 -5.67 10.02
C LYS A 70 -17.24 -5.98 10.02
N SER A 71 -17.94 -5.78 11.14
CA SER A 71 -19.38 -6.02 11.23
C SER A 71 -20.20 -5.07 10.35
N GLN A 72 -19.72 -3.84 10.15
CA GLN A 72 -20.39 -2.80 9.36
C GLN A 72 -19.98 -2.80 7.87
N ALA A 73 -18.78 -3.33 7.57
CA ALA A 73 -18.28 -3.46 6.21
C ALA A 73 -19.21 -4.31 5.32
N GLY A 74 -19.40 -3.83 4.09
CA GLY A 74 -20.32 -4.38 3.09
C GLY A 74 -21.66 -3.64 3.00
N LEU A 75 -22.03 -2.84 4.01
CA LEU A 75 -23.24 -2.01 3.93
C LEU A 75 -23.01 -0.81 3.00
N ASN A 76 -23.96 -0.55 2.09
CA ASN A 76 -23.86 0.57 1.15
C ASN A 76 -23.78 1.95 1.83
N SER A 77 -24.41 2.07 3.00
CA SER A 77 -24.40 3.28 3.83
C SER A 77 -23.10 3.47 4.62
N TYR A 78 -22.30 2.41 4.79
CA TYR A 78 -21.08 2.47 5.57
C TYR A 78 -19.93 3.04 4.74
N LYS A 79 -19.29 4.08 5.26
CA LYS A 79 -18.11 4.71 4.68
C LYS A 79 -17.00 4.69 5.70
N LEU A 80 -15.85 4.15 5.33
CA LEU A 80 -14.65 4.13 6.14
C LEU A 80 -13.53 4.84 5.39
N SER A 81 -12.88 5.81 6.06
CA SER A 81 -11.68 6.44 5.53
C SER A 81 -10.43 5.71 6.02
N VAL A 82 -9.31 5.87 5.30
CA VAL A 82 -8.01 5.32 5.72
C VAL A 82 -7.59 5.89 7.07
N LYS A 83 -7.79 7.20 7.27
CA LYS A 83 -7.46 7.88 8.52
C LYS A 83 -8.25 7.27 9.69
N GLU A 84 -9.56 7.10 9.53
CA GLU A 84 -10.42 6.48 10.53
C GLU A 84 -10.02 5.02 10.81
N TRP A 85 -9.73 4.24 9.77
CA TRP A 85 -9.20 2.88 9.92
C TRP A 85 -7.94 2.87 10.78
N THR A 86 -6.95 3.71 10.45
CA THR A 86 -5.67 3.78 11.18
C THR A 86 -5.84 4.25 12.62
N GLU A 87 -6.68 5.26 12.86
CA GLU A 87 -6.90 5.84 14.20
C GLU A 87 -7.65 4.89 15.12
N LYS A 88 -8.66 4.17 14.62
CA LYS A 88 -9.43 3.22 15.43
C LYS A 88 -8.66 1.93 15.71
N THR A 89 -7.96 1.42 14.70
CA THR A 89 -7.37 0.08 14.75
C THR A 89 -5.88 0.05 15.09
N ASN A 90 -5.21 1.21 15.18
CA ASN A 90 -3.75 1.32 15.23
C ASN A 90 -3.05 0.65 14.04
N ALA A 91 -3.74 0.50 12.91
CA ALA A 91 -3.19 -0.14 11.72
C ALA A 91 -1.93 0.58 11.21
N ILE A 92 -0.94 -0.21 10.78
CA ILE A 92 0.33 0.30 10.25
C ILE A 92 0.48 0.07 8.75
N GLY A 93 -0.33 -0.83 8.17
CA GLY A 93 -0.29 -1.24 6.78
C GLY A 93 -0.84 -0.20 5.82
N LEU A 94 -1.70 0.71 6.28
CA LEU A 94 -2.18 1.88 5.53
C LEU A 94 -1.72 3.17 6.22
N LYS A 95 -1.40 4.20 5.44
CA LYS A 95 -0.96 5.51 5.94
C LYS A 95 -1.57 6.63 5.13
N ALA A 96 -2.23 7.56 5.80
CA ALA A 96 -2.65 8.82 5.22
C ALA A 96 -1.63 9.92 5.60
N THR A 97 -1.02 10.56 4.61
CA THR A 97 -0.08 11.67 4.82
C THR A 97 -0.65 12.96 4.23
N ALA A 98 -0.41 14.08 4.89
CA ALA A 98 -0.77 15.41 4.42
C ALA A 98 0.45 16.12 3.79
N GLY A 99 0.21 17.16 2.99
CA GLY A 99 1.25 18.03 2.42
C GLY A 99 1.54 17.79 0.93
N ARG A 100 2.65 18.37 0.44
CA ARG A 100 3.02 18.39 -0.99
C ARG A 100 3.23 17.00 -1.62
N TYR A 101 3.58 16.01 -0.80
CA TYR A 101 3.68 14.59 -1.17
C TYR A 101 2.65 13.73 -0.43
N GLY A 102 1.56 14.37 0.00
CA GLY A 102 0.46 13.75 0.70
C GLY A 102 -0.28 12.75 -0.19
N GLY A 103 -1.11 11.94 0.45
CA GLY A 103 -1.85 10.86 -0.19
C GLY A 103 -2.01 9.68 0.74
N THR A 104 -2.57 8.61 0.20
CA THR A 104 -2.63 7.34 0.90
C THR A 104 -1.57 6.41 0.37
N TYR A 105 -0.81 5.82 1.28
CA TYR A 105 0.19 4.83 1.02
C TYR A 105 -0.19 3.51 1.71
N ALA A 106 0.13 2.39 1.09
CA ALA A 106 -0.05 1.08 1.68
C ALA A 106 1.25 0.28 1.64
N HIS A 107 1.47 -0.58 2.63
CA HIS A 107 2.52 -1.60 2.57
C HIS A 107 2.43 -2.37 1.25
N LYS A 108 3.57 -2.75 0.66
CA LYS A 108 3.63 -3.38 -0.67
C LYS A 108 2.64 -4.53 -0.87
N ASP A 109 2.46 -5.41 0.13
CA ASP A 109 1.53 -6.55 0.02
C ASP A 109 0.08 -6.08 -0.10
N ILE A 110 -0.29 -5.07 0.69
CA ILE A 110 -1.61 -4.45 0.69
C ILE A 110 -1.82 -3.67 -0.61
N ALA A 111 -0.79 -2.97 -1.10
CA ALA A 111 -0.83 -2.27 -2.37
C ALA A 111 -1.02 -3.24 -3.55
N PHE A 112 -0.42 -4.43 -3.53
CA PHE A 112 -0.68 -5.45 -4.54
C PHE A 112 -2.14 -5.92 -4.52
N GLU A 113 -2.76 -6.00 -3.35
CA GLU A 113 -4.18 -6.34 -3.24
C GLU A 113 -5.09 -5.19 -3.71
N PHE A 114 -4.73 -3.94 -3.41
CA PHE A 114 -5.40 -2.79 -4.03
C PHE A 114 -5.25 -2.80 -5.56
N GLY A 115 -4.09 -3.22 -6.07
CA GLY A 115 -3.86 -3.44 -7.49
C GLY A 115 -4.83 -4.45 -8.09
N MET A 116 -5.14 -5.55 -7.38
CA MET A 116 -6.16 -6.52 -7.82
C MET A 116 -7.53 -5.87 -7.94
N TRP A 117 -7.89 -5.06 -6.95
CA TRP A 117 -9.17 -4.36 -6.93
C TRP A 117 -9.30 -3.33 -8.06
N ILE A 118 -8.19 -2.76 -8.55
CA ILE A 118 -8.17 -1.96 -9.78
C ILE A 118 -8.40 -2.87 -10.99
N SER A 119 -7.51 -3.85 -11.21
CA SER A 119 -7.70 -4.95 -12.17
C SER A 119 -6.58 -5.98 -12.04
N ALA A 120 -6.85 -7.23 -12.46
CA ALA A 120 -5.82 -8.28 -12.51
C ALA A 120 -4.61 -7.86 -13.36
N GLU A 121 -4.84 -7.24 -14.52
CA GLU A 121 -3.77 -6.75 -15.39
C GLU A 121 -2.89 -5.70 -14.68
N PHE A 122 -3.51 -4.73 -14.01
CA PHE A 122 -2.77 -3.70 -13.27
C PHE A 122 -1.89 -4.30 -12.17
N LYS A 123 -2.40 -5.29 -11.41
CA LYS A 123 -1.62 -5.99 -10.38
C LYS A 123 -0.38 -6.67 -10.97
N ILE A 124 -0.50 -7.34 -12.12
CA ILE A 124 0.65 -8.01 -12.77
C ILE A 124 1.73 -6.99 -13.15
N TYR A 125 1.36 -5.88 -13.78
CA TYR A 125 2.33 -4.82 -14.12
C TYR A 125 2.93 -4.18 -12.86
N LEU A 126 2.13 -3.97 -11.81
CA LEU A 126 2.61 -3.41 -10.56
C LEU A 126 3.66 -4.30 -9.90
N ILE A 127 3.42 -5.61 -9.82
CA ILE A 127 4.39 -6.59 -9.30
C ILE A 127 5.67 -6.56 -10.13
N LYS A 128 5.55 -6.59 -11.46
CA LYS A 128 6.69 -6.58 -12.38
C LYS A 128 7.56 -5.33 -12.18
N GLU A 129 6.96 -4.15 -12.16
CA GLU A 129 7.72 -2.90 -12.03
C GLU A 129 8.30 -2.71 -10.63
N PHE A 130 7.60 -3.19 -9.59
CA PHE A 130 8.14 -3.19 -8.24
C PHE A 130 9.35 -4.13 -8.12
N GLN A 131 9.29 -5.34 -8.70
CA GLN A 131 10.43 -6.26 -8.74
C GLN A 131 11.62 -5.65 -9.48
N ARG A 132 11.39 -5.01 -10.64
CA ARG A 132 12.45 -4.30 -11.38
C ARG A 132 13.14 -3.24 -10.53
N LEU A 133 12.37 -2.44 -9.78
CA LEU A 133 12.92 -1.46 -8.85
C LEU A 133 13.83 -2.12 -7.79
N LYS A 134 13.37 -3.22 -7.18
CA LYS A 134 14.14 -3.92 -6.14
C LYS A 134 15.43 -4.54 -6.70
N ASP A 135 15.41 -5.07 -7.92
CA ASP A 135 16.59 -5.60 -8.60
C ASP A 135 17.62 -4.49 -8.88
N GLU A 136 17.16 -3.29 -9.26
CA GLU A 136 18.02 -2.12 -9.47
C GLU A 136 18.65 -1.64 -8.17
N GLU A 137 17.88 -1.55 -7.08
CA GLU A 137 18.37 -1.21 -5.74
C GLU A 137 19.43 -2.22 -5.26
N HIS A 138 19.19 -3.53 -5.46
CA HIS A 138 20.12 -4.57 -5.05
C HIS A 138 21.44 -4.53 -5.85
N LYS A 139 21.38 -4.25 -7.16
CA LYS A 139 22.59 -4.09 -7.98
C LYS A 139 23.45 -2.91 -7.53
N LEU A 140 22.82 -1.78 -7.19
CA LEU A 140 23.51 -0.59 -6.69
C LEU A 140 24.22 -0.89 -5.36
N LEU A 141 23.52 -1.53 -4.42
CA LEU A 141 24.10 -1.96 -3.14
C LEU A 141 25.31 -2.89 -3.35
N GLY A 142 25.18 -3.90 -4.23
CA GLY A 142 26.29 -4.79 -4.55
C GLY A 142 27.50 -4.09 -5.18
N TRP A 143 27.25 -3.05 -5.98
CA TRP A 143 28.31 -2.26 -6.60
C TRP A 143 29.02 -1.34 -5.60
N ASP A 144 28.28 -0.73 -4.67
CA ASP A 144 28.84 0.10 -3.59
C ASP A 144 29.68 -0.72 -2.62
N ILE A 145 29.24 -1.94 -2.26
CA ILE A 145 30.03 -2.87 -1.44
C ILE A 145 31.36 -3.19 -2.10
N ARG A 146 31.35 -3.56 -3.41
CA ARG A 146 32.58 -3.86 -4.15
C ARG A 146 33.55 -2.69 -4.17
N ARG A 147 33.04 -1.46 -4.39
CA ARG A 147 33.87 -0.24 -4.42
C ARG A 147 34.49 0.11 -3.07
N ASN A 148 33.77 -0.13 -1.97
CA ASN A 148 34.29 0.15 -0.64
C ASN A 148 35.33 -0.89 -0.20
N LEU A 149 35.20 -2.16 -0.61
CA LEU A 149 36.19 -3.20 -0.33
C LEU A 149 37.51 -3.01 -1.09
N THR A 150 37.51 -2.43 -2.29
CA THR A 150 38.75 -2.17 -3.07
C THR A 150 39.54 -0.95 -2.57
N LYS A 151 38.96 -0.11 -1.69
CA LYS A 151 39.62 1.08 -1.13
C LYS A 151 40.32 0.83 0.21
N ILE A 152 40.27 -0.40 0.70
CA ILE A 152 40.98 -0.90 1.89
C ILE A 152 42.18 -1.70 1.40
#